data_AF-A0A956USP1-F1
#
_entry.id   AF-A0A956USP1-F1
#
_cell.length_a   1.000
_cell.length_b   1.000
_cell.length_c   1.000
_cell.angle_alpha   90.00
_cell.angle_beta   90.00
_cell.angle_gamma   90.00
#
_symmetry.space_group_name_H-M   'P 1'
#
loop_
_entity.id
_entity.type
_entity.pdbx_description
1 polymer ?
#
loop_
_entity_poly.entity_id
_entity_poly.type
_entity_poly.pdbx_seq_one_letter_code
_entity_poly.pdbx_strand_id
1 'polypeptide(L)'
;MPTPITLADVLTTAAAVANYLAAPNVAPAHLDGALEVLLGDISIDDIGRPLSPLVRRPDPGAALPPVRDLAQRWLARLGGDPSRELTDSELQALRMDVAALLDHEPAS
;
A
#
# COMPACT_ATOMS: atom_id res chain seq x y z
N MET A 1 12.74 -19.28 1.37
CA MET A 1 11.64 -19.04 0.41
C MET A 1 11.12 -17.65 0.72
N PRO A 2 10.85 -16.80 -0.28
CA PRO A 2 10.19 -15.52 -0.03
C PRO A 2 8.85 -15.77 0.68
N THR A 3 8.47 -14.88 1.59
CA THR A 3 7.19 -14.97 2.29
C THR A 3 6.07 -14.75 1.26
N PRO A 4 5.04 -15.60 1.22
CA PRO A 4 3.91 -15.40 0.32
C PRO A 4 3.23 -14.06 0.62
N ILE A 5 2.96 -13.28 -0.42
CA ILE A 5 2.36 -11.95 -0.31
C ILE A 5 0.85 -12.05 -0.55
N THR A 6 0.05 -11.48 0.35
CA THR A 6 -1.41 -11.40 0.24
C THR A 6 -1.87 -9.96 0.00
N LEU A 7 -3.13 -9.79 -0.43
CA LEU A 7 -3.71 -8.43 -0.51
C LEU A 7 -3.76 -7.75 0.86
N ALA A 8 -4.04 -8.52 1.93
CA ALA A 8 -4.02 -8.01 3.30
C ALA A 8 -2.63 -7.48 3.69
N ASP A 9 -1.55 -8.16 3.30
CA ASP A 9 -0.19 -7.71 3.57
C ASP A 9 0.10 -6.38 2.88
N VAL A 10 -0.30 -6.23 1.62
CA VAL A 10 -0.11 -4.97 0.87
C VAL A 10 -0.86 -3.82 1.55
N LEU A 11 -2.14 -4.02 1.90
CA LEU A 11 -2.97 -2.97 2.51
C LEU A 11 -2.50 -2.59 3.91
N THR A 12 -2.11 -3.56 4.73
CA THR A 12 -1.61 -3.32 6.09
C THR A 12 -0.24 -2.65 6.06
N THR A 13 0.64 -3.08 5.16
CA THR A 13 1.95 -2.44 4.96
C THR A 13 1.79 -1.02 4.44
N ALA A 14 0.89 -0.74 3.49
CA ALA A 14 0.64 0.61 3.02
C ALA A 14 0.12 1.54 4.12
N ALA A 15 -0.73 1.04 5.02
CA ALA A 15 -1.15 1.79 6.20
C ALA A 15 0.01 2.06 7.16
N ALA A 16 0.91 1.08 7.35
CA ALA A 16 2.12 1.24 8.15
C ALA A 16 3.07 2.30 7.54
N VAL A 17 3.26 2.29 6.22
CA VAL A 17 4.05 3.28 5.48
C VAL A 17 3.45 4.68 5.62
N ALA A 18 2.16 4.84 5.38
CA ALA A 18 1.47 6.12 5.55
C ALA A 18 1.63 6.66 6.98
N ASN A 19 1.48 5.79 7.98
CA ASN A 19 1.66 6.14 9.39
C ASN A 19 3.11 6.47 9.75
N TYR A 20 4.09 5.77 9.16
CA TYR A 20 5.52 6.07 9.31
C TYR A 20 5.84 7.48 8.80
N LEU A 21 5.30 7.84 7.64
CA LEU A 21 5.44 9.16 7.03
C LEU A 21 4.52 10.23 7.65
N ALA A 22 3.69 9.87 8.62
CA ALA A 22 2.62 10.70 9.18
C ALA A 22 1.71 11.35 8.12
N ALA A 23 1.48 10.63 7.02
CA ALA A 23 0.52 11.04 6.03
C ALA A 23 -0.89 10.99 6.63
N PRO A 24 -1.75 12.00 6.37
CA PRO A 24 -3.09 12.05 6.92
C PRO A 24 -4.01 10.99 6.32
N ASN A 25 -3.69 10.43 5.13
CA ASN A 25 -4.49 9.40 4.46
C ASN A 25 -3.57 8.39 3.76
N VAL A 26 -4.07 7.19 3.51
CA VAL A 26 -3.37 6.20 2.65
C VAL A 26 -3.60 6.58 1.19
N ALA A 27 -2.52 6.76 0.43
CA ALA A 27 -2.48 7.29 -0.93
C ALA A 27 -1.78 6.28 -1.86
N PRO A 28 -1.88 6.43 -3.20
CA PRO A 28 -1.24 5.50 -4.15
C PRO A 28 0.25 5.28 -3.89
N ALA A 29 1.00 6.34 -3.56
CA ALA A 29 2.43 6.24 -3.21
C ALA A 29 2.71 5.30 -2.02
N HIS A 30 1.79 5.18 -1.07
CA HIS A 30 1.94 4.28 0.07
C HIS A 30 1.68 2.81 -0.32
N LEU A 31 0.82 2.55 -1.32
CA LEU A 31 0.67 1.20 -1.88
C LEU A 31 1.92 0.77 -2.64
N ASP A 32 2.51 1.69 -3.41
CA ASP A 32 3.73 1.42 -4.17
C ASP A 32 4.91 1.11 -3.24
N GLY A 33 5.18 1.97 -2.26
CA GLY A 33 6.22 1.70 -1.26
C GLY A 33 5.97 0.42 -0.45
N ALA A 34 4.71 0.05 -0.19
CA ALA A 34 4.39 -1.22 0.46
C ALA A 34 4.76 -2.43 -0.43
N LEU A 35 4.53 -2.35 -1.73
CA LEU A 35 4.91 -3.40 -2.67
C LEU A 35 6.43 -3.53 -2.76
N GLU A 36 7.17 -2.42 -2.82
CA GLU A 36 8.64 -2.44 -2.81
C GLU A 36 9.21 -3.05 -1.53
N VAL A 37 8.63 -2.74 -0.36
CA VAL A 37 9.03 -3.33 0.93
C VAL A 37 8.75 -4.84 0.97
N LEU A 38 7.55 -5.25 0.56
CA LEU A 38 7.15 -6.67 0.61
C LEU A 38 7.93 -7.54 -0.38
N LEU A 39 8.32 -6.97 -1.52
CA LEU A 39 9.19 -7.61 -2.50
C LEU A 39 10.66 -7.66 -2.05
N GLY A 40 11.02 -6.90 -1.00
CA GLY A 40 12.38 -6.77 -0.52
C GLY A 40 13.27 -5.90 -1.43
N ASP A 41 12.66 -5.08 -2.28
CA ASP A 41 13.36 -4.13 -3.14
C ASP A 41 13.95 -2.99 -2.29
N ILE A 42 13.26 -2.59 -1.22
CA ILE A 42 13.71 -1.57 -0.25
C ILE A 42 13.35 -1.95 1.19
N SER A 43 13.99 -1.31 2.17
CA SER A 43 13.56 -1.36 3.57
C SER A 43 12.56 -0.23 3.90
N ILE A 44 11.83 -0.36 5.01
CA ILE A 44 10.89 0.69 5.44
C ILE A 44 11.60 2.03 5.73
N ASP A 45 12.88 1.99 6.12
CA ASP A 45 13.69 3.17 6.40
C ASP A 45 14.14 3.90 5.12
N ASP A 46 14.08 3.23 3.97
CA ASP A 46 14.37 3.83 2.66
C ASP A 46 13.18 4.64 2.12
N ILE A 47 11.96 4.40 2.63
CA ILE A 47 10.75 5.09 2.18
C ILE A 47 10.72 6.56 2.63
N GLY A 48 11.45 6.92 3.68
CA GLY A 48 11.54 8.31 4.14
C GLY A 48 11.97 8.43 5.58
N ARG A 49 11.72 9.59 6.20
CA ARG A 49 12.00 9.79 7.63
C ARG A 49 10.73 9.57 8.45
N PRO A 50 10.81 8.83 9.56
CA PRO A 50 9.66 8.63 10.41
C PRO A 50 9.28 9.94 11.08
N LEU A 51 7.98 10.14 11.30
CA LEU A 51 7.56 11.16 12.25
C LEU A 51 8.04 10.80 13.66
N SER A 52 8.63 11.78 14.35
CA SER A 52 9.09 11.60 15.73
C SER A 52 7.97 11.06 16.63
N PRO A 53 8.23 10.04 17.48
CA PRO A 53 7.25 9.50 18.43
C PRO A 53 6.72 10.54 19.44
N LEU A 54 7.45 11.65 19.60
CA LEU A 54 7.11 12.73 20.52
C LEU A 54 6.18 13.78 19.88
N VAL A 55 5.93 13.69 18.57
CA VAL A 55 5.01 14.57 17.86
C VAL A 55 3.63 13.91 17.83
N ARG A 56 2.59 14.70 18.14
CA ARG A 56 1.20 14.25 18.10
C ARG A 56 0.87 13.81 16.67
N ARG A 57 0.55 12.52 16.48
CA ARG A 57 0.11 12.03 15.18
C ARG A 57 -1.26 12.63 14.83
N PRO A 58 -1.48 13.02 13.56
CA PRO A 58 -2.84 13.14 13.07
C PRO A 58 -3.54 11.78 13.22
N ASP A 59 -4.84 11.77 13.52
CA ASP A 59 -5.60 10.53 13.56
C ASP A 59 -5.38 9.75 12.25
N PRO A 60 -5.25 8.42 12.30
CA PRO A 60 -5.05 7.62 11.10
C PRO A 60 -6.23 7.85 10.16
N GLY A 61 -6.02 8.63 9.10
CA GLY A 61 -7.09 8.90 8.15
C GLY A 61 -7.32 7.71 7.24
N ALA A 62 -8.49 7.75 6.62
CA ALA A 62 -8.93 6.68 5.74
C ALA A 62 -8.07 6.61 4.47
N ALA A 63 -8.13 5.47 3.78
CA ALA A 63 -7.63 5.41 2.42
C ALA A 63 -8.37 6.42 1.53
N LEU A 64 -7.61 7.12 0.68
CA LEU A 64 -8.14 7.98 -0.37
C LEU A 64 -9.11 7.19 -1.26
N PRO A 65 -10.14 7.83 -1.86
CA PRO A 65 -11.12 7.12 -2.67
C PRO A 65 -10.51 6.21 -3.76
N PRO A 66 -9.50 6.63 -4.55
CA PRO A 66 -8.91 5.77 -5.57
C PRO A 66 -8.24 4.49 -5.02
N VAL A 67 -7.59 4.61 -3.85
CA VAL A 67 -6.97 3.47 -3.14
C VAL A 67 -8.04 2.50 -2.65
N ARG A 68 -9.15 3.03 -2.11
CA ARG A 68 -10.27 2.22 -1.64
C ARG A 68 -10.95 1.48 -2.78
N ASP A 69 -11.19 2.16 -3.90
CA ASP A 69 -11.79 1.57 -5.09
C ASP A 69 -10.90 0.45 -5.65
N LEU A 70 -9.58 0.65 -5.68
CA LEU A 70 -8.63 -0.39 -6.07
C LEU A 70 -8.71 -1.60 -5.14
N ALA A 71 -8.66 -1.39 -3.82
CA ALA A 71 -8.73 -2.45 -2.83
C ALA A 71 -10.04 -3.27 -2.96
N GLN A 72 -11.17 -2.61 -3.19
CA GLN A 72 -12.46 -3.28 -3.41
C GLN A 72 -12.48 -4.09 -4.71
N ARG A 73 -11.94 -3.56 -5.81
CA ARG A 73 -11.84 -4.30 -7.08
C ARG A 73 -10.99 -5.56 -6.92
N TRP A 74 -9.86 -5.45 -6.24
CA TRP A 74 -8.96 -6.58 -6.00
C TRP A 74 -9.58 -7.61 -5.05
N LEU A 75 -10.21 -7.18 -3.97
CA LEU A 75 -10.94 -8.08 -3.07
C LEU A 75 -12.01 -8.87 -3.83
N ALA A 76 -12.78 -8.21 -4.70
CA ALA A 76 -13.78 -8.87 -5.54
C ALA A 76 -13.14 -9.86 -6.53
N ARG A 77 -12.02 -9.50 -7.15
CA ARG A 77 -11.25 -10.37 -8.06
C ARG A 77 -10.74 -11.63 -7.37
N LEU A 78 -10.38 -11.54 -6.09
CA LEU A 78 -9.92 -12.66 -5.27
C LEU A 78 -11.06 -13.49 -4.66
N GLY A 79 -12.32 -13.22 -5.04
CA GLY A 79 -13.48 -13.94 -4.49
C GLY A 79 -13.80 -13.55 -3.04
N GLY A 80 -13.33 -12.40 -2.58
CA GLY A 80 -13.58 -11.91 -1.22
C GLY A 80 -12.56 -12.37 -0.17
N ASP A 81 -11.48 -13.04 -0.58
CA ASP A 81 -10.42 -13.50 0.33
C ASP A 81 -9.16 -12.62 0.21
N PRO A 82 -8.93 -11.68 1.15
CA PRO A 82 -7.72 -10.85 1.14
C PRO A 82 -6.49 -11.58 1.67
N SER A 83 -6.66 -12.73 2.34
CA SER A 83 -5.57 -13.54 2.91
C SER A 83 -5.05 -14.60 1.94
N ARG A 84 -5.68 -14.73 0.77
CA ARG A 84 -5.21 -15.56 -0.32
C ARG A 84 -3.86 -15.05 -0.83
N GLU A 85 -2.93 -15.97 -1.01
CA GLU A 85 -1.65 -15.68 -1.67
C GLU A 85 -1.87 -15.21 -3.11
N LEU A 86 -1.18 -14.12 -3.46
CA LEU A 86 -1.16 -13.59 -4.81
C LEU A 86 -0.15 -14.38 -5.64
N THR A 87 -0.56 -14.83 -6.83
CA THR A 87 0.40 -15.36 -7.80
C THR A 87 1.29 -14.25 -8.35
N ASP A 88 2.46 -14.59 -8.90
CA ASP A 88 3.35 -13.61 -9.55
C ASP A 88 2.62 -12.75 -10.60
N SER A 89 1.72 -13.37 -11.38
CA SER A 89 0.92 -12.67 -12.39
C SER A 89 -0.07 -11.67 -11.80
N GLU A 90 -0.65 -12.00 -10.64
CA GLU A 90 -1.56 -11.11 -9.92
C GLU A 90 -0.80 -10.00 -9.22
N LEU A 91 0.36 -10.30 -8.64
CA LEU A 91 1.22 -9.28 -8.05
C LEU A 91 1.70 -8.28 -9.10
N GLN A 92 2.10 -8.76 -10.28
CA GLN A 92 2.45 -7.88 -11.39
C GLN A 92 1.28 -7.02 -11.86
N ALA A 93 0.07 -7.60 -11.97
CA ALA A 93 -1.12 -6.84 -12.34
C ALA A 93 -1.47 -5.78 -11.28
N LEU A 94 -1.33 -6.11 -9.99
CA LEU A 94 -1.55 -5.16 -8.88
C LEU A 94 -0.55 -3.99 -8.96
N ARG A 95 0.73 -4.27 -9.23
CA ARG A 95 1.75 -3.22 -9.44
C ARG A 95 1.37 -2.28 -10.59
N MET A 96 0.87 -2.83 -11.70
CA MET A 96 0.42 -2.02 -12.83
C MET A 96 -0.78 -1.14 -12.49
N ASP A 97 -1.75 -1.67 -11.75
CA ASP A 97 -2.91 -0.90 -11.31
C ASP A 97 -2.50 0.22 -10.34
N VAL A 98 -1.54 -0.03 -9.44
CA VAL A 98 -0.99 0.99 -8.53
C VAL A 98 -0.22 2.06 -9.30
N ALA A 99 0.62 1.68 -10.26
CA ALA A 99 1.31 2.63 -11.13
C ALA A 99 0.32 3.50 -11.92
N ALA A 100 -0.77 2.92 -12.41
CA ALA A 100 -1.82 3.69 -13.05
C ALA A 100 -2.48 4.70 -12.09
N LEU A 101 -2.63 4.39 -10.80
CA LEU A 101 -3.12 5.37 -9.83
C LEU A 101 -2.16 6.53 -9.61
N LEU A 102 -0.85 6.26 -9.59
CA LEU A 102 0.20 7.29 -9.44
C LEU A 102 0.20 8.27 -10.61
N ASP A 103 0.07 7.76 -11.84
CA ASP A 103 0.03 8.59 -13.05
C ASP A 103 -1.20 9.52 -13.10
N HIS A 104 -2.26 9.18 -12.37
CA HIS A 104 -3.51 9.94 -12.30
C HIS A 104 -3.64 10.75 -11.01
N GLU A 105 -2.62 10.80 -10.16
CA GLU A 105 -2.67 11.57 -8.92
C GLU A 105 -2.64 13.07 -9.27
N PRO A 106 -3.71 13.84 -8.98
CA PRO A 106 -3.69 15.27 -9.23
C PRO A 106 -2.63 15.88 -8.31
N ALA A 107 -1.64 16.56 -8.90
CA ALA A 107 -0.63 17.33 -8.19
C ALA A 107 -1.31 18.17 -7.10
N SER A 108 -1.20 17.72 -5.85
CA SER A 108 -1.77 18.37 -4.67
C SER A 108 -0.73 19.26 -4.02
#